data_AF-A0A530CHT2-F1
#
_entry.id   AF-A0A530CHT2-F1
#
_cell.length_a   1.000
_cell.length_b   1.000
_cell.length_c   1.000
_cell.angle_alpha   90.00
_cell.angle_beta   90.00
_cell.angle_gamma   90.00
#
_symmetry.space_group_name_H-M   'P 1'
#
loop_
_entity.id
_entity.type
_entity.pdbx_description
1 polymer ?
#
loop_
_entity_poly.entity_id
_entity_poly.type
_entity_poly.pdbx_seq_one_letter_code
_entity_poly.pdbx_strand_id
1 'polypeptide(L)'
;MADQNLNNMTVTWNSGGTTFNAIKMNVTDTASAAASALLLLQVAGSDKFKVGKDGSITSSGGISATGNSTITGNLTVTGTLTAGGIAGIVTGPVSSTDNAVARFNGTTGGVLQNSGVIIDDSNNLSAAGITASGIVTSGLVFQGSGTGAVLAATGAGVVYLRPNGYASAIGQVTVSSAGAVTINGTLTVTG
;
A
#
# COMPACT_ATOMS: atom_id res chain seq x y z
N MET A 1 -33.22 2.92 -46.81
CA MET A 1 -34.07 2.70 -45.62
C MET A 1 -34.38 4.08 -45.05
N ALA A 2 -35.60 4.57 -45.24
CA ALA A 2 -36.16 5.71 -44.51
C ALA A 2 -37.45 5.13 -43.91
N ASP A 3 -37.73 5.17 -42.60
CA ASP A 3 -37.50 6.23 -41.61
C ASP A 3 -36.37 5.98 -40.60
N GLN A 4 -35.96 7.03 -39.88
CA GLN A 4 -35.20 6.95 -38.62
C GLN A 4 -35.79 7.97 -37.63
N ASN A 5 -36.67 7.53 -36.73
CA ASN A 5 -37.34 8.45 -35.79
C ASN A 5 -36.93 8.16 -34.34
N LEU A 6 -36.00 8.99 -33.82
CA LEU A 6 -36.24 9.78 -32.61
C LEU A 6 -35.42 11.07 -32.73
N ASN A 7 -36.03 12.12 -33.27
CA ASN A 7 -35.34 13.37 -33.62
C ASN A 7 -35.78 14.52 -32.71
N ASN A 8 -34.79 15.21 -32.13
CA ASN A 8 -34.89 16.47 -31.35
C ASN A 8 -36.00 16.54 -30.27
N MET A 9 -36.02 15.59 -29.34
CA MET A 9 -36.96 15.63 -28.21
C MET A 9 -36.65 16.80 -27.26
N THR A 10 -37.57 17.77 -27.19
CA THR A 10 -37.48 18.90 -26.27
C THR A 10 -38.75 19.02 -25.43
N VAL A 11 -38.59 19.21 -24.12
CA VAL A 11 -39.70 19.46 -23.18
C VAL A 11 -39.32 20.57 -22.21
N THR A 12 -40.31 21.31 -21.70
CA THR A 12 -40.09 22.34 -20.67
C THR A 12 -40.77 21.91 -19.37
N TRP A 13 -40.00 21.92 -18.27
CA TRP A 13 -40.49 21.68 -16.92
C TRP A 13 -40.61 23.03 -16.21
N ASN A 14 -41.83 23.45 -15.92
CA ASN A 14 -42.15 24.84 -15.54
C ASN A 14 -42.83 24.96 -14.16
N SER A 15 -42.75 23.94 -13.31
CA SER A 15 -43.37 23.96 -11.98
C SER A 15 -42.46 23.30 -10.95
N GLY A 16 -42.07 24.09 -9.93
CA GLY A 16 -41.09 23.71 -8.91
C GLY A 16 -41.56 22.67 -7.89
N GLY A 17 -42.84 22.29 -7.91
CA GLY A 17 -43.42 21.29 -7.01
C GLY A 17 -43.75 19.95 -7.68
N THR A 18 -43.50 19.80 -8.98
CA THR A 18 -43.94 18.64 -9.76
C THR A 18 -42.75 17.83 -10.27
N THR A 19 -42.82 16.52 -10.12
CA THR A 19 -41.88 15.58 -10.73
C THR A 19 -42.29 15.29 -12.16
N PHE A 20 -41.40 15.52 -13.10
CA PHE A 20 -41.61 15.20 -14.51
C PHE A 20 -40.72 14.02 -14.91
N ASN A 21 -41.25 13.09 -15.70
CA ASN A 21 -40.47 12.05 -16.38
C ASN A 21 -40.49 12.36 -17.88
N ALA A 22 -39.33 12.58 -18.50
CA ALA A 22 -39.27 12.77 -19.95
C ALA A 22 -39.59 11.47 -20.70
N ILE A 23 -38.99 10.36 -20.25
CA ILE A 23 -39.25 9.00 -20.74
C ILE A 23 -39.45 8.12 -19.51
N LYS A 24 -40.61 7.47 -19.39
CA LYS A 24 -40.91 6.49 -18.33
C LYS A 24 -41.23 5.15 -18.96
N MET A 25 -40.38 4.17 -18.71
CA MET A 25 -40.63 2.77 -19.02
C MET A 25 -40.79 1.99 -17.71
N ASN A 26 -41.85 1.21 -17.58
CA ASN A 26 -42.07 0.31 -16.46
C ASN A 26 -42.55 -1.04 -17.00
N VAL A 27 -41.84 -2.11 -16.65
CA VAL A 27 -42.11 -3.46 -17.16
C VAL A 27 -42.51 -4.35 -15.99
N THR A 28 -43.67 -5.01 -16.10
CA THR A 28 -44.04 -6.14 -15.24
C THR A 28 -43.42 -7.40 -15.83
N ASP A 29 -42.29 -7.87 -15.28
CA ASP A 29 -41.56 -9.03 -15.79
C ASP A 29 -42.11 -10.35 -15.19
N THR A 30 -43.03 -11.01 -15.91
CA THR A 30 -43.61 -12.29 -15.49
C THR A 30 -42.86 -13.52 -16.06
N ALA A 31 -42.21 -13.37 -17.22
CA ALA A 31 -41.56 -14.48 -17.94
C ALA A 31 -40.55 -14.02 -19.02
N SER A 32 -39.74 -13.00 -18.77
CA SER A 32 -38.77 -12.54 -19.78
C SER A 32 -37.55 -13.44 -19.90
N ALA A 33 -36.95 -13.48 -21.10
CA ALA A 33 -35.67 -14.17 -21.32
C ALA A 33 -34.52 -13.42 -20.61
N ALA A 34 -33.44 -14.14 -20.26
CA ALA A 34 -32.30 -13.56 -19.55
C ALA A 34 -31.65 -12.36 -20.27
N ALA A 35 -31.70 -12.32 -21.60
CA ALA A 35 -31.12 -11.24 -22.40
C ALA A 35 -31.96 -9.95 -22.44
N SER A 36 -33.19 -9.96 -21.89
CA SER A 36 -34.13 -8.83 -21.95
C SER A 36 -33.56 -7.58 -21.28
N ALA A 37 -33.86 -6.42 -21.86
CA ALA A 37 -33.26 -5.14 -21.51
C ALA A 37 -34.33 -4.06 -21.31
N LEU A 38 -34.05 -3.09 -20.44
CA LEU A 38 -34.87 -1.88 -20.30
C LEU A 38 -34.57 -0.87 -21.42
N LEU A 39 -33.33 -0.87 -21.94
CA LEU A 39 -32.90 -0.09 -23.10
C LEU A 39 -31.81 -0.87 -23.86
N LEU A 40 -31.90 -0.89 -25.18
CA LEU A 40 -30.88 -1.48 -26.05
C LEU A 40 -30.68 -0.61 -27.29
N LEU A 41 -29.46 -0.07 -27.44
CA LEU A 41 -29.06 0.73 -28.59
C LEU A 41 -28.02 -0.05 -29.40
N GLN A 42 -28.30 -0.29 -30.68
CA GLN A 42 -27.47 -1.10 -31.57
C GLN A 42 -27.06 -0.33 -32.82
N VAL A 43 -25.94 -0.74 -33.40
CA VAL A 43 -25.53 -0.37 -34.76
C VAL A 43 -25.17 -1.64 -35.51
N ALA A 44 -25.80 -1.86 -36.67
CA ALA A 44 -25.60 -3.05 -37.50
C ALA A 44 -25.73 -4.38 -36.70
N GLY A 45 -26.70 -4.44 -35.78
CA GLY A 45 -26.95 -5.62 -34.94
C GLY A 45 -25.98 -5.81 -33.77
N SER A 46 -25.01 -4.91 -33.56
CA SER A 46 -24.11 -4.94 -32.40
C SER A 46 -24.55 -3.97 -31.31
N ASP A 47 -24.64 -4.46 -30.07
CA ASP A 47 -24.93 -3.68 -28.87
C ASP A 47 -23.88 -2.57 -28.68
N LYS A 48 -24.34 -1.33 -28.51
CA LYS A 48 -23.49 -0.16 -28.23
C LYS A 48 -23.67 0.35 -26.81
N PHE A 49 -24.92 0.45 -26.37
CA PHE A 49 -25.29 0.80 -25.01
C PHE A 49 -26.52 -0.01 -24.60
N LYS A 50 -26.46 -0.63 -23.42
CA LYS A 50 -27.52 -1.50 -22.91
C LYS A 50 -27.76 -1.23 -21.43
N VAL A 51 -29.04 -1.17 -21.05
CA VAL A 51 -29.48 -1.22 -19.66
C VAL A 51 -30.21 -2.54 -19.45
N GLY A 52 -29.62 -3.45 -18.68
CA GLY A 52 -30.21 -4.74 -18.33
C GLY A 52 -31.45 -4.59 -17.45
N LYS A 53 -32.27 -5.65 -17.37
CA LYS A 53 -33.45 -5.69 -16.49
C LYS A 53 -33.11 -5.68 -14.99
N ASP A 54 -31.84 -5.93 -14.67
CA ASP A 54 -31.23 -5.81 -13.35
C ASP A 54 -30.64 -4.41 -13.08
N GLY A 55 -30.73 -3.48 -14.04
CA GLY A 55 -30.16 -2.14 -13.94
C GLY A 55 -28.67 -2.05 -14.32
N SER A 56 -28.04 -3.15 -14.72
CA SER A 56 -26.66 -3.12 -15.21
C SER A 56 -26.54 -2.27 -16.46
N ILE A 57 -25.46 -1.48 -16.56
CA ILE A 57 -25.17 -0.66 -17.74
C ILE A 57 -23.96 -1.26 -18.44
N THR A 58 -24.11 -1.57 -19.72
CA THR A 58 -23.01 -2.02 -20.59
C THR A 58 -22.82 -1.03 -21.73
N SER A 59 -21.58 -0.57 -21.91
CA SER A 59 -21.17 0.27 -23.04
C SER A 59 -20.03 -0.42 -23.79
N SER A 60 -20.16 -0.53 -25.12
CA SER A 60 -19.09 -1.07 -25.97
C SER A 60 -17.91 -0.10 -26.13
N GLY A 61 -18.15 1.19 -25.91
CA GLY A 61 -17.13 2.24 -25.90
C GLY A 61 -16.88 2.78 -24.49
N GLY A 62 -15.95 3.71 -24.37
CA GLY A 62 -15.71 4.42 -23.11
C GLY A 62 -16.92 5.24 -22.66
N ILE A 63 -17.11 5.34 -21.34
CA ILE A 63 -18.07 6.26 -20.72
C ILE A 63 -17.27 7.52 -20.32
N SER A 64 -17.60 8.67 -20.91
CA SER A 64 -16.98 9.95 -20.57
C SER A 64 -17.92 10.75 -19.68
N ALA A 65 -17.52 10.98 -18.42
CA ALA A 65 -18.22 11.86 -17.50
C ALA A 65 -17.44 13.18 -17.35
N THR A 66 -18.05 14.30 -17.72
CA THR A 66 -17.41 15.64 -17.63
C THR A 66 -17.30 16.16 -16.19
N GLY A 67 -17.96 15.50 -15.23
CA GLY A 67 -17.94 15.86 -13.81
C GLY A 67 -17.58 14.68 -12.90
N ASN A 68 -17.88 14.81 -11.61
CA ASN A 68 -17.64 13.75 -10.65
C ASN A 68 -18.53 12.53 -10.94
N SER A 69 -17.94 11.34 -10.87
CA SER A 69 -18.67 10.08 -10.80
C SER A 69 -18.52 9.52 -9.41
N THR A 70 -19.63 9.31 -8.70
CA THR A 70 -19.65 8.68 -7.38
C THR A 70 -19.92 7.19 -7.55
N ILE A 71 -19.05 6.35 -7.02
CA ILE A 71 -19.23 4.91 -6.97
C ILE A 71 -19.41 4.53 -5.49
N THR A 72 -20.62 4.14 -5.10
CA THR A 72 -20.95 3.80 -3.71
C THR A 72 -20.46 2.40 -3.31
N GLY A 73 -20.15 1.55 -4.30
CA GLY A 73 -19.62 0.21 -4.11
C GLY A 73 -18.15 0.08 -4.53
N ASN A 74 -17.76 -1.16 -4.83
CA ASN A 74 -16.40 -1.44 -5.31
C ASN A 74 -16.27 -1.09 -6.81
N LEU A 75 -15.11 -0.56 -7.19
CA LEU A 75 -14.70 -0.42 -8.58
C LEU A 75 -13.71 -1.53 -8.94
N THR A 76 -14.04 -2.35 -9.93
CA THR A 76 -13.11 -3.33 -10.51
C THR A 76 -12.60 -2.81 -11.84
N VAL A 77 -11.28 -2.69 -12.00
CA VAL A 77 -10.62 -2.27 -13.25
C VAL A 77 -9.72 -3.40 -13.72
N THR A 78 -9.99 -3.96 -14.90
CA THR A 78 -9.17 -5.03 -15.52
C THR A 78 -8.02 -4.48 -16.39
N GLY A 79 -7.98 -3.16 -16.59
CA GLY A 79 -6.92 -2.44 -17.29
C GLY A 79 -6.23 -1.40 -16.39
N THR A 80 -5.73 -0.32 -17.00
CA THR A 80 -5.07 0.77 -16.28
C THR A 80 -6.08 1.78 -15.74
N LEU A 81 -5.95 2.13 -14.45
CA LEU A 81 -6.58 3.31 -13.88
C LEU A 81 -5.58 4.46 -13.87
N THR A 82 -5.73 5.42 -14.78
CA THR A 82 -4.95 6.66 -14.78
C THR A 82 -5.77 7.73 -14.08
N ALA A 83 -5.59 7.88 -12.77
CA ALA A 83 -6.32 8.88 -12.01
C ALA A 83 -5.36 9.91 -11.40
N GLY A 84 -5.55 11.16 -11.81
CA GLY A 84 -4.85 12.31 -11.25
C GLY A 84 -5.55 12.81 -10.00
N GLY A 85 -4.78 13.18 -8.97
CA GLY A 85 -5.31 13.88 -7.79
C GLY A 85 -6.06 13.01 -6.78
N ILE A 86 -5.88 11.69 -6.80
CA ILE A 86 -6.39 10.82 -5.74
C ILE A 86 -5.54 11.05 -4.47
N ALA A 87 -6.08 11.84 -3.56
CA ALA A 87 -5.45 12.13 -2.28
C ALA A 87 -5.23 10.84 -1.48
N GLY A 88 -4.05 10.70 -0.89
CA GLY A 88 -3.71 9.53 -0.06
C GLY A 88 -3.19 8.31 -0.83
N ILE A 89 -2.96 8.41 -2.14
CA ILE A 89 -2.25 7.34 -2.85
C ILE A 89 -0.78 7.33 -2.49
N VAL A 90 -0.33 6.13 -2.17
CA VAL A 90 1.07 5.79 -2.02
C VAL A 90 1.54 5.17 -3.33
N THR A 91 2.39 5.89 -4.05
CA THR A 91 3.00 5.43 -5.31
C THR A 91 4.29 4.68 -5.05
N GLY A 92 4.52 3.56 -5.72
CA GLY A 92 5.76 2.78 -5.62
C GLY A 92 6.90 3.32 -6.50
N PRO A 93 8.14 2.85 -6.29
CA PRO A 93 9.25 3.14 -7.19
C PRO A 93 9.08 2.46 -8.55
N VAL A 94 9.76 2.96 -9.59
CA VAL A 94 9.77 2.36 -10.94
C VAL A 94 10.39 0.96 -10.94
N SER A 95 11.29 0.68 -10.00
CA SER A 95 11.83 -0.66 -9.74
C SER A 95 12.11 -0.84 -8.25
N SER A 96 12.10 -2.09 -7.81
CA SER A 96 12.51 -2.50 -6.46
C SER A 96 13.46 -3.69 -6.54
N THR A 97 14.22 -3.89 -5.48
CA THR A 97 14.97 -5.13 -5.27
C THR A 97 14.08 -6.11 -4.53
N ASP A 98 14.19 -7.40 -4.87
CA ASP A 98 13.52 -8.45 -4.10
C ASP A 98 13.96 -8.40 -2.62
N ASN A 99 13.04 -8.70 -1.71
CA ASN A 99 13.26 -8.65 -0.26
C ASN A 99 13.63 -7.28 0.35
N ALA A 100 13.61 -6.20 -0.44
CA ALA A 100 13.88 -4.86 0.07
C ALA A 100 12.68 -4.29 0.84
N VAL A 101 12.96 -3.63 1.97
CA VAL A 101 11.94 -2.90 2.73
C VAL A 101 11.56 -1.62 1.99
N ALA A 102 10.27 -1.43 1.72
CA ALA A 102 9.74 -0.19 1.15
C ALA A 102 9.85 0.97 2.17
N ARG A 103 10.24 2.16 1.71
CA ARG A 103 10.40 3.35 2.56
C ARG A 103 9.64 4.54 2.00
N PHE A 104 9.01 5.34 2.85
CA PHE A 104 8.49 6.63 2.42
C PHE A 104 9.62 7.54 1.92
N ASN A 105 9.30 8.33 0.89
CA ASN A 105 10.19 9.31 0.30
C ASN A 105 9.54 10.70 0.30
N GLY A 106 10.32 11.68 0.73
CA GLY A 106 9.82 13.02 1.01
C GLY A 106 8.94 13.06 2.26
N THR A 107 8.14 14.12 2.37
CA THR A 107 7.37 14.45 3.59
C THR A 107 5.87 14.25 3.43
N THR A 108 5.39 14.00 2.21
CA THR A 108 3.95 13.90 1.91
C THR A 108 3.34 12.53 2.19
N GLY A 109 4.18 11.50 2.42
CA GLY A 109 3.73 10.11 2.59
C GLY A 109 3.20 9.43 1.32
N GLY A 110 3.11 10.15 0.19
CA GLY A 110 2.51 9.63 -1.04
C GLY A 110 3.47 8.87 -1.98
N VAL A 111 4.74 8.72 -1.60
CA VAL A 111 5.75 8.07 -2.44
C VAL A 111 6.54 7.07 -1.59
N LEU A 112 6.67 5.84 -2.10
CA LEU A 112 7.60 4.83 -1.61
C LEU A 112 8.83 4.77 -2.50
N GLN A 113 9.94 4.32 -1.93
CA GLN A 113 11.20 4.06 -2.59
C GLN A 113 11.76 2.70 -2.20
N ASN A 114 12.61 2.16 -3.08
CA ASN A 114 13.48 1.05 -2.76
C ASN A 114 14.48 1.43 -1.65
N SER A 115 14.84 0.48 -0.81
CA SER A 115 15.90 0.63 0.18
C SER A 115 17.05 -0.32 -0.09
N GLY A 116 18.17 -0.10 0.58
CA GLY A 116 19.23 -1.10 0.72
C GLY A 116 19.06 -1.97 1.96
N VAL A 117 17.91 -1.90 2.64
CA VAL A 117 17.59 -2.75 3.79
C VAL A 117 16.86 -3.97 3.28
N ILE A 118 17.43 -5.15 3.49
CA ILE A 118 16.90 -6.43 3.00
C ILE A 118 16.48 -7.30 4.18
N ILE A 119 15.30 -7.91 4.09
CA ILE A 119 14.86 -8.99 4.97
C ILE A 119 14.67 -10.22 4.09
N ASP A 120 15.57 -11.19 4.19
CA ASP A 120 15.49 -12.40 3.37
C ASP A 120 14.36 -13.35 3.80
N ASP A 121 14.08 -14.39 3.01
CA ASP A 121 13.04 -15.39 3.29
C ASP A 121 13.28 -16.20 4.57
N SER A 122 14.48 -16.14 5.13
CA SER A 122 14.83 -16.73 6.44
C SER A 122 14.69 -15.73 7.58
N ASN A 123 14.16 -14.53 7.32
CA ASN A 123 13.98 -13.41 8.24
C ASN A 123 15.29 -12.77 8.72
N ASN A 124 16.39 -12.89 7.97
CA ASN A 124 17.63 -12.19 8.30
C ASN A 124 17.61 -10.75 7.79
N LEU A 125 17.92 -9.80 8.68
CA LEU A 125 18.05 -8.38 8.34
C LEU A 125 19.48 -8.07 7.89
N SER A 126 19.63 -7.43 6.73
CA SER A 126 20.91 -6.83 6.29
C SER A 126 20.72 -5.40 5.82
N ALA A 127 21.69 -4.54 6.14
CA ALA A 127 21.71 -3.13 5.76
C ALA A 127 23.16 -2.61 5.83
N ALA A 128 23.44 -1.48 5.17
CA ALA A 128 24.74 -0.82 5.26
C ALA A 128 25.09 -0.38 6.71
N GLY A 129 24.07 -0.12 7.53
CA GLY A 129 24.21 0.17 8.95
C GLY A 129 22.90 -0.05 9.70
N ILE A 130 23.00 -0.42 10.98
CA ILE A 130 21.87 -0.61 11.89
C ILE A 130 22.11 0.24 13.13
N THR A 131 21.17 1.13 13.43
CA THR A 131 21.15 1.91 14.68
C THR A 131 19.92 1.49 15.48
N ALA A 132 20.12 1.01 16.70
CA ALA A 132 19.05 0.60 17.60
C ALA A 132 19.03 1.52 18.82
N SER A 133 17.84 1.96 19.22
CA SER A 133 17.63 2.62 20.52
C SER A 133 17.18 1.56 21.52
N GLY A 134 17.98 1.30 22.55
CA GLY A 134 17.69 0.31 23.58
C GLY A 134 18.58 -0.93 23.51
N ILE A 135 17.97 -2.10 23.70
CA ILE A 135 18.68 -3.38 23.86
C ILE A 135 18.70 -4.13 22.53
N VAL A 136 19.86 -4.64 22.14
CA VAL A 136 20.01 -5.66 21.09
C VAL A 136 20.33 -6.99 21.76
N THR A 137 19.56 -8.04 21.44
CA THR A 137 19.81 -9.41 21.91
C THR A 137 20.31 -10.26 20.75
N SER A 138 21.30 -11.12 21.01
CA SER A 138 21.77 -12.14 20.06
C SER A 138 21.65 -13.51 20.72
N GLY A 139 21.16 -14.51 19.99
CA GLY A 139 21.14 -15.89 20.51
C GLY A 139 22.52 -16.54 20.62
N LEU A 140 23.49 -16.08 19.83
CA LEU A 140 24.84 -16.67 19.75
C LEU A 140 25.96 -15.63 19.88
N VAL A 141 26.12 -14.73 18.90
CA VAL A 141 27.34 -13.92 18.75
C VAL A 141 27.07 -12.46 18.37
N PHE A 142 27.93 -11.57 18.86
CA PHE A 142 28.10 -10.20 18.37
C PHE A 142 29.47 -10.10 17.70
N GLN A 143 29.50 -10.03 16.37
CA GLN A 143 30.74 -10.02 15.59
C GLN A 143 30.75 -8.89 14.57
N GLY A 144 31.89 -8.21 14.43
CA GLY A 144 32.20 -7.39 13.27
C GLY A 144 32.82 -8.25 12.18
N SER A 145 32.50 -7.98 10.91
CA SER A 145 33.07 -8.68 9.76
C SER A 145 34.36 -8.03 9.21
N GLY A 146 34.70 -6.84 9.70
CA GLY A 146 35.94 -6.14 9.35
C GLY A 146 37.11 -6.49 10.28
N THR A 147 38.20 -5.73 10.18
CA THR A 147 39.44 -5.95 10.94
C THR A 147 39.32 -5.63 12.45
N GLY A 148 38.19 -5.11 12.91
CA GLY A 148 37.93 -4.83 14.32
C GLY A 148 36.45 -4.64 14.63
N ALA A 149 36.07 -4.93 15.88
CA ALA A 149 34.76 -4.60 16.45
C ALA A 149 34.96 -3.63 17.62
N VAL A 150 34.25 -2.50 17.59
CA VAL A 150 34.37 -1.46 18.63
C VAL A 150 33.11 -1.47 19.49
N LEU A 151 33.29 -1.65 20.80
CA LEU A 151 32.25 -1.45 21.79
C LEU A 151 32.62 -0.21 22.60
N ALA A 152 31.78 0.81 22.54
CA ALA A 152 32.06 2.10 23.18
C ALA A 152 30.78 2.75 23.72
N ALA A 153 30.93 3.51 24.80
CA ALA A 153 29.94 4.49 25.23
C ALA A 153 30.14 5.79 24.44
N THR A 154 29.07 6.56 24.22
CA THR A 154 29.11 7.85 23.50
C THR A 154 29.58 9.04 24.36
N GLY A 155 29.91 8.80 25.63
CA GLY A 155 30.36 9.80 26.60
C GLY A 155 31.03 9.15 27.81
N ALA A 156 31.08 9.85 28.96
CA ALA A 156 31.56 9.27 30.21
C ALA A 156 30.68 8.07 30.61
N GLY A 157 31.19 6.85 30.41
CA GLY A 157 30.42 5.63 30.58
C GLY A 157 31.31 4.41 30.82
N VAL A 158 30.67 3.25 30.91
CA VAL A 158 31.33 1.97 31.18
C VAL A 158 30.86 0.95 30.15
N VAL A 159 31.81 0.23 29.55
CA VAL A 159 31.50 -0.95 28.73
C VAL A 159 31.42 -2.16 29.66
N TYR A 160 30.34 -2.93 29.54
CA TYR A 160 30.05 -4.07 30.42
C TYR A 160 30.07 -5.38 29.64
N LEU A 161 30.75 -6.38 30.20
CA LEU A 161 30.67 -7.78 29.78
C LEU A 161 30.05 -8.57 30.94
N ARG A 162 28.83 -9.07 30.76
CA ARG A 162 28.03 -9.72 31.83
C ARG A 162 27.60 -11.13 31.39
N PRO A 163 28.34 -12.19 31.77
CA PRO A 163 28.04 -13.55 31.31
C PRO A 163 26.77 -14.14 31.93
N ASN A 164 26.30 -13.63 33.07
CA ASN A 164 25.13 -14.14 33.80
C ASN A 164 23.86 -13.30 33.57
N GLY A 165 23.75 -12.64 32.42
CA GLY A 165 22.60 -11.82 32.01
C GLY A 165 22.77 -10.32 32.25
N TYR A 166 21.96 -9.51 31.54
CA TYR A 166 22.14 -8.06 31.42
C TYR A 166 22.12 -7.30 32.76
N ALA A 167 21.38 -7.79 33.75
CA ALA A 167 21.22 -7.17 35.06
C ALA A 167 22.19 -7.73 36.12
N SER A 168 22.91 -8.82 35.85
CA SER A 168 23.77 -9.48 36.83
C SER A 168 25.19 -8.90 36.81
N ALA A 169 25.73 -8.60 37.99
CA ALA A 169 27.13 -8.21 38.16
C ALA A 169 28.06 -9.41 38.45
N ILE A 170 27.52 -10.62 38.61
CA ILE A 170 28.31 -11.83 38.92
C ILE A 170 29.17 -12.19 37.70
N GLY A 171 30.49 -12.33 37.90
CA GLY A 171 31.43 -12.68 36.82
C GLY A 171 31.63 -11.56 35.78
N GLN A 172 31.22 -10.32 36.11
CA GLN A 172 31.31 -9.18 35.20
C GLN A 172 32.76 -8.74 34.95
N VAL A 173 33.02 -8.27 33.74
CA VAL A 173 34.18 -7.43 33.41
C VAL A 173 33.69 -6.06 32.94
N THR A 174 34.37 -5.00 33.34
CA THR A 174 34.05 -3.64 32.88
C THR A 174 35.28 -2.88 32.41
N VAL A 175 35.05 -1.92 31.50
CA VAL A 175 36.05 -0.91 31.10
C VAL A 175 35.43 0.46 31.30
N SER A 176 36.03 1.29 32.16
CA SER A 176 35.55 2.64 32.42
C SER A 176 36.02 3.65 31.38
N SER A 177 35.46 4.85 31.40
CA SER A 177 35.90 5.98 30.56
C SER A 177 37.35 6.42 30.81
N ALA A 178 37.94 6.03 31.94
CA ALA A 178 39.36 6.25 32.23
C ALA A 178 40.26 5.12 31.66
N GLY A 179 39.68 4.11 31.00
CA GLY A 179 40.39 2.93 30.52
C GLY A 179 40.67 1.87 31.60
N ALA A 180 40.18 2.04 32.82
CA ALA A 180 40.38 1.09 33.89
C ALA A 180 39.54 -0.18 33.66
N VAL A 181 40.19 -1.34 33.74
CA VAL A 181 39.53 -2.65 33.65
C VAL A 181 39.25 -3.18 35.06
N THR A 182 37.99 -3.53 35.33
CA THR A 182 37.60 -4.18 36.60
C THR A 182 37.05 -5.57 36.32
N ILE A 183 37.52 -6.57 37.07
CA ILE A 183 37.10 -7.97 36.95
C ILE A 183 36.44 -8.38 38.28
N ASN A 184 35.14 -8.69 38.25
CA ASN A 184 34.39 -9.18 39.41
C ASN A 184 34.38 -10.72 39.39
N GLY A 185 35.55 -11.30 39.61
CA GLY A 185 35.82 -12.73 39.54
C GLY A 185 37.32 -13.01 39.44
N THR A 186 37.68 -14.20 38.98
CA THR A 186 39.08 -14.60 38.78
C THR A 186 39.52 -14.28 37.34
N LEU A 187 40.69 -13.65 37.20
CA LEU A 187 41.40 -13.60 35.93
C LEU A 187 42.30 -14.84 35.82
N THR A 188 42.01 -15.72 34.87
CA THR A 188 42.90 -16.83 34.53
C THR A 188 43.71 -16.47 33.30
N VAL A 189 45.04 -16.43 33.43
CA VAL A 189 45.97 -16.25 32.31
C VAL A 189 46.62 -17.60 32.04
N THR A 190 46.27 -18.22 30.93
CA THR A 190 46.95 -19.42 30.42
C THR A 190 47.97 -18.97 29.39
N GLY A 191 49.25 -19.22 29.67
CA GLY A 191 50.36 -19.02 28.74
C GLY A 191 50.88 -20.34 28.22
#